data_AF-A0A8T5A022-F1
#
_entry.id   AF-A0A8T5A022-F1
#
_cell.length_a   1.000
_cell.length_b   1.000
_cell.length_c   1.000
_cell.angle_alpha   90.00
_cell.angle_beta   90.00
_cell.angle_gamma   90.00
#
_symmetry.space_group_name_H-M   'P 1'
#
loop_
_entity.id
_entity.type
_entity.pdbx_description
1 polymer ?
#
loop_
_entity_poly.entity_id
_entity_poly.type
_entity_poly.pdbx_seq_one_letter_code
_entity_poly.pdbx_strand_id
1 'polypeptide(L)'
;LDRGVEAVKSIRRLLEENPTYKALEEKYISDLEEFTEEETHLAKLTIEEYLKQKGIKPTQKKKVLDETEKDAAKRIPKRIYKGPPSTRSWIRRLSREDRDALWRLEKEHRESRILGILALYWTDGRRSLSEIADLVELETGKRDINYLLEYFGFLEKMGLIQIERRP
;
A
#
# COMPACT_ATOMS: atom_id res chain seq x y z
N LEU A 1 -5.57 -8.73 8.33
CA LEU A 1 -6.96 -8.86 8.80
C LEU A 1 -7.96 -8.23 7.82
N ASP A 2 -7.78 -6.97 7.44
CA ASP A 2 -8.70 -6.19 6.59
C ASP A 2 -9.22 -6.92 5.33
N ARG A 3 -8.34 -7.52 4.52
CA ARG A 3 -8.77 -8.26 3.32
C ARG A 3 -9.58 -9.52 3.63
N GLY A 4 -9.29 -10.19 4.74
CA GLY A 4 -10.06 -11.36 5.19
C GLY A 4 -11.46 -10.95 5.65
N VAL A 5 -11.55 -9.85 6.41
CA VAL A 5 -12.83 -9.25 6.82
C VAL A 5 -13.64 -8.79 5.61
N GLU A 6 -13.00 -8.16 4.61
CA GLU A 6 -13.66 -7.80 3.35
C GLU A 6 -14.16 -9.01 2.56
N ALA A 7 -13.40 -10.11 2.55
CA ALA A 7 -13.82 -11.35 1.91
C ALA A 7 -15.07 -11.94 2.57
N VAL A 8 -15.11 -11.98 3.91
CA VAL A 8 -16.29 -12.40 4.67
C VAL A 8 -17.49 -11.48 4.37
N LYS A 9 -17.28 -10.15 4.40
CA LYS A 9 -18.31 -9.16 4.06
C LYS A 9 -18.84 -9.28 2.63
N SER A 10 -18.03 -9.77 1.70
CA SER A 10 -18.43 -9.92 0.29
C SER A 10 -19.53 -10.96 0.09
N ILE A 11 -19.66 -11.94 1.00
CA ILE A 11 -20.66 -13.01 0.95
C ILE A 11 -22.07 -12.44 1.12
N ARG A 12 -22.25 -11.28 1.76
CA ARG A 12 -23.54 -10.55 1.83
C ARG A 12 -24.19 -10.36 0.46
N ARG A 13 -23.40 -10.23 -0.61
CA ARG A 13 -23.91 -10.08 -1.98
C ARG A 13 -24.65 -11.30 -2.51
N LEU A 14 -24.41 -12.48 -1.93
CA LEU A 14 -24.95 -13.76 -2.38
C LEU A 14 -26.19 -14.20 -1.58
N LEU A 15 -26.43 -13.62 -0.40
CA LEU A 15 -27.40 -14.15 0.57
C LEU A 15 -28.67 -13.31 0.75
N GLU A 16 -28.87 -12.26 -0.07
CA GLU A 16 -29.93 -11.25 0.11
C GLU A 16 -29.94 -10.69 1.57
N GLU A 17 -30.85 -9.77 1.93
CA GLU A 17 -30.88 -9.20 3.29
C GLU A 17 -31.38 -10.23 4.32
N ASN A 18 -30.53 -11.19 4.69
CA ASN A 18 -30.78 -12.17 5.74
C ASN A 18 -30.24 -11.65 7.10
N PRO A 19 -31.11 -11.24 8.05
CA PRO A 19 -30.68 -10.66 9.32
C PRO A 19 -29.90 -11.62 10.20
N THR A 20 -30.21 -12.93 10.11
CA THR A 20 -29.53 -13.98 10.88
C THR A 20 -28.09 -14.15 10.44
N TYR A 21 -27.84 -14.13 9.13
CA TYR A 21 -26.49 -14.20 8.60
C TYR A 21 -25.66 -12.97 9.00
N LYS A 22 -26.26 -11.78 8.93
CA LYS A 22 -25.59 -10.53 9.31
C LYS A 22 -25.09 -10.56 10.76
N ALA A 23 -25.91 -11.07 11.69
CA ALA A 23 -25.52 -11.19 13.10
C ALA A 23 -24.39 -12.21 13.31
N LEU A 24 -24.43 -13.35 12.62
CA LEU A 24 -23.35 -14.35 12.66
C LEU A 24 -22.04 -13.82 12.09
N GLU A 25 -22.12 -13.08 11.00
CA GLU A 25 -20.97 -12.45 10.35
C GLU A 25 -20.33 -11.38 11.24
N GLU A 26 -21.13 -10.50 11.85
CA GLU A 26 -20.64 -9.48 12.78
C GLU A 26 -19.96 -10.11 13.99
N LYS A 27 -20.52 -11.19 14.53
CA LYS A 27 -19.88 -11.96 15.60
C LYS A 27 -18.56 -12.57 15.14
N TYR A 28 -18.52 -13.23 13.99
CA TYR A 28 -17.30 -13.86 13.48
C TYR A 28 -16.18 -12.85 13.21
N ILE A 29 -16.52 -11.68 12.68
CA ILE A 29 -15.55 -10.58 12.49
C ILE A 29 -15.01 -10.11 13.84
N SER A 30 -15.88 -9.93 14.84
CA SER A 30 -15.46 -9.55 16.19
C SER A 30 -14.52 -10.58 16.81
N ASP A 31 -14.87 -11.87 16.73
CA ASP A 31 -14.04 -12.96 17.28
C ASP A 31 -12.66 -13.01 16.58
N LEU A 32 -12.60 -12.74 15.26
CA LEU A 32 -11.35 -12.65 14.52
C LEU A 32 -10.50 -11.44 14.92
N GLU A 33 -11.13 -10.28 15.14
CA GLU A 33 -10.46 -9.07 15.60
C GLU A 33 -9.85 -9.29 16.99
N GLU A 34 -10.61 -9.83 17.93
CA GLU A 34 -10.15 -10.17 19.29
C GLU A 34 -8.98 -11.15 19.26
N PHE A 35 -9.12 -12.27 18.53
CA PHE A 35 -8.04 -13.25 18.39
C PHE A 35 -6.76 -12.63 17.83
N THR A 36 -6.90 -11.75 16.83
CA THR A 36 -5.73 -11.11 16.22
C THR A 36 -5.05 -10.16 17.19
N GLU A 37 -5.83 -9.41 17.99
CA GLU A 37 -5.29 -8.54 19.04
C GLU A 37 -4.53 -9.33 20.11
N GLU A 38 -5.11 -10.44 20.58
CA GLU A 38 -4.49 -11.32 21.58
C GLU A 38 -3.17 -11.92 21.08
N GLU A 39 -3.17 -12.52 19.88
CA GLU A 39 -1.95 -13.09 19.28
C GLU A 39 -0.88 -12.02 19.05
N THR A 40 -1.29 -10.83 18.57
CA THR A 40 -0.35 -9.73 18.37
C THR A 40 0.24 -9.25 19.70
N HIS A 41 -0.56 -9.23 20.76
CA HIS A 41 -0.12 -8.87 22.10
C HIS A 41 0.88 -9.90 22.65
N LEU A 42 0.56 -11.20 22.55
CA LEU A 42 1.46 -12.29 22.96
C LEU A 42 2.79 -12.25 22.20
N ALA A 43 2.75 -12.01 20.89
CA ALA A 43 3.96 -11.87 20.07
C ALA A 43 4.81 -10.68 20.55
N LYS A 44 4.20 -9.53 20.83
CA LYS A 44 4.91 -8.35 21.38
C LYS A 44 5.57 -8.66 22.72
N LEU A 45 4.84 -9.26 23.65
CA LEU A 45 5.38 -9.63 24.96
C LEU A 45 6.58 -10.58 24.84
N THR A 46 6.46 -11.59 23.97
CA THR A 46 7.54 -12.55 23.72
C THR A 46 8.79 -11.88 23.13
N ILE A 47 8.61 -10.96 22.18
CA ILE A 47 9.70 -10.18 21.61
C ILE A 47 10.34 -9.28 22.68
N GLU A 48 9.53 -8.58 23.50
CA GLU A 48 10.04 -7.72 24.56
C GLU A 48 10.84 -8.49 25.62
N GLU A 49 10.36 -9.67 26.00
CA GLU A 49 11.05 -10.55 26.93
C GLU A 49 12.37 -11.06 26.35
N TYR A 50 12.38 -11.49 25.09
CA TYR A 50 13.60 -11.86 24.38
C TYR A 50 14.62 -10.69 24.32
N LEU A 51 14.15 -9.48 24.01
CA LEU A 51 14.98 -8.29 23.96
C LEU A 51 15.56 -7.93 25.34
N LYS A 52 14.75 -8.04 26.41
CA LYS A 52 15.20 -7.86 27.80
C LYS A 52 16.29 -8.86 28.16
N GLN A 53 16.09 -10.15 27.86
CA GLN A 53 17.09 -11.20 28.11
C GLN A 53 18.40 -10.96 27.38
N LYS A 54 18.33 -10.44 26.14
CA LYS A 54 19.51 -10.09 25.34
C LYS A 54 20.10 -8.70 25.66
N GLY A 55 19.46 -7.91 26.54
CA GLY A 55 19.87 -6.54 26.83
C GLY A 55 19.76 -5.58 25.63
N ILE A 56 18.99 -5.93 24.61
CA ILE A 56 18.85 -5.15 23.38
C ILE A 56 17.72 -4.13 23.57
N LYS A 57 18.03 -2.85 23.43
CA LYS A 57 16.99 -1.81 23.39
C LYS A 57 16.42 -1.69 21.98
N PRO A 58 15.11 -1.89 21.77
CA PRO A 58 14.50 -1.67 20.47
C PRO A 58 14.68 -0.20 20.09
N THR A 59 15.46 0.03 19.05
CA THR A 59 15.68 1.38 18.52
C THR A 59 14.86 1.50 17.26
N GLN A 60 13.78 2.28 17.30
CA GLN A 60 13.15 2.73 16.07
C GLN A 60 14.11 3.72 15.43
N LYS A 61 14.82 3.29 14.38
CA LYS A 61 15.54 4.23 13.52
C LYS A 61 14.50 5.13 12.87
N LYS A 62 14.33 6.35 13.40
CA LYS A 62 13.65 7.41 12.66
C LYS A 62 14.46 7.65 11.39
N LYS A 63 13.94 7.23 10.24
CA LYS A 63 14.52 7.59 8.94
C LYS A 63 14.53 9.12 8.88
N VAL A 64 15.70 9.71 8.67
CA VAL A 64 15.79 11.12 8.30
C VAL A 64 15.22 11.21 6.90
N LEU A 65 14.06 11.87 6.77
CA LEU A 65 13.39 12.02 5.48
C LEU A 65 14.18 13.05 4.66
N ASP A 66 14.72 12.59 3.53
CA ASP A 66 15.22 13.47 2.48
C ASP A 66 14.07 14.29 1.87
N GLU A 67 14.37 15.35 1.12
CA GLU A 67 13.35 16.19 0.48
C GLU A 67 12.42 15.39 -0.43
N THR A 68 12.95 14.37 -1.12
CA THR A 68 12.19 13.43 -1.95
C THR A 68 11.20 12.60 -1.11
N GLU A 69 11.64 12.09 0.03
CA GLU A 69 10.81 11.35 0.98
C GLU A 69 9.74 12.25 1.62
N LYS A 70 10.07 13.51 1.90
CA LYS A 70 9.08 14.49 2.39
C LYS A 70 7.99 14.75 1.35
N ASP A 71 8.34 14.89 0.07
CA ASP A 71 7.36 15.05 -1.00
C ASP A 71 6.49 13.78 -1.14
N ALA A 72 7.08 12.59 -1.06
CA ALA A 72 6.34 11.34 -1.09
C ALA A 72 5.39 11.19 0.11
N ALA A 73 5.79 11.64 1.30
CA ALA A 73 4.93 11.63 2.49
C ALA A 73 3.70 12.54 2.36
N LYS A 74 3.77 13.58 1.52
CA LYS A 74 2.64 14.49 1.26
C LYS A 74 1.66 13.99 0.22
N ARG A 75 2.02 12.97 -0.58
CA ARG A 75 1.21 12.47 -1.70
C ARG A 75 0.42 11.25 -1.29
N ILE A 76 -0.91 11.33 -1.32
CA ILE A 76 -1.82 10.23 -1.02
C ILE A 76 -2.51 9.79 -2.31
N PRO A 77 -2.01 8.72 -2.95
CA PRO A 77 -2.60 8.24 -4.18
C PRO A 77 -3.84 7.38 -3.92
N LYS A 78 -4.86 7.56 -4.77
CA LYS A 78 -6.11 6.80 -4.77
C LYS A 78 -6.38 6.24 -6.15
N ARG A 79 -6.60 4.93 -6.25
CA ARG A 79 -6.97 4.29 -7.52
C ARG A 79 -8.38 4.66 -7.95
N ILE A 80 -8.54 4.94 -9.24
CA ILE A 80 -9.85 5.21 -9.84
C ILE A 80 -10.57 3.90 -10.20
N TYR A 81 -9.83 2.88 -10.65
CA TYR A 81 -10.40 1.61 -11.09
C TYR A 81 -10.11 0.48 -10.11
N LYS A 82 -11.04 -0.48 -10.03
CA LYS A 82 -10.87 -1.73 -9.29
C LYS A 82 -10.24 -2.79 -10.21
N GLY A 83 -9.37 -3.63 -9.66
CA GLY A 83 -8.69 -4.70 -10.38
C GLY A 83 -7.24 -4.37 -10.73
N PRO A 84 -6.49 -5.34 -11.30
CA PRO A 84 -5.11 -5.15 -11.69
C PRO A 84 -5.02 -4.12 -12.84
N PRO A 85 -4.36 -2.97 -12.63
CA PRO A 85 -4.26 -1.95 -13.67
C PRO A 85 -3.28 -2.41 -14.75
N SER A 86 -3.78 -2.75 -15.94
CA SER A 86 -2.92 -2.80 -17.14
C SER A 86 -2.65 -1.36 -17.59
N THR A 87 -1.43 -0.87 -17.40
CA THR A 87 -1.04 0.51 -17.74
C THR A 87 -0.78 0.69 -19.24
N ARG A 88 -0.44 -0.39 -19.97
CA ARG A 88 -0.05 -0.36 -21.39
C ARG A 88 -1.05 0.37 -22.29
N SER A 89 -2.34 0.11 -22.12
CA SER A 89 -3.39 0.72 -22.95
C SER A 89 -3.55 2.22 -22.70
N TRP A 90 -3.10 2.72 -21.54
CA TRP A 90 -3.29 4.09 -21.10
C TRP A 90 -2.12 5.00 -21.46
N ILE A 91 -0.98 4.44 -21.88
CA ILE A 91 0.18 5.18 -22.39
C ILE A 91 -0.22 6.13 -23.54
N ARG A 92 -1.23 5.76 -24.33
CA ARG A 92 -1.76 6.60 -25.42
C ARG A 92 -2.36 7.93 -24.93
N ARG A 93 -2.73 8.04 -23.65
CA ARG A 93 -3.24 9.29 -23.05
C ARG A 93 -2.14 10.27 -22.70
N LEU A 94 -0.89 9.81 -22.59
CA LEU A 94 0.26 10.69 -22.41
C LEU A 94 0.59 11.43 -23.70
N SER A 95 1.13 12.64 -23.57
CA SER A 95 1.76 13.37 -24.68
C SER A 95 2.99 12.61 -25.18
N ARG A 96 3.56 13.01 -26.33
CA ARG A 96 4.76 12.36 -26.86
C ARG A 96 5.95 12.54 -25.90
N GLU A 97 6.10 13.75 -25.37
CA GLU A 97 7.15 14.12 -24.41
C GLU A 97 7.05 13.28 -23.13
N ASP A 98 5.83 13.10 -22.62
CA ASP A 98 5.58 12.28 -21.43
C ASP A 98 5.82 10.78 -21.68
N ARG A 99 5.56 10.28 -22.90
CA ARG A 99 5.91 8.90 -23.26
C ARG A 99 7.41 8.70 -23.30
N ASP A 100 8.15 9.64 -23.87
CA ASP A 100 9.61 9.60 -23.93
C ASP A 100 10.22 9.71 -22.51
N ALA A 101 9.62 10.55 -21.65
CA ALA A 101 10.00 10.65 -20.24
C ALA A 101 9.73 9.35 -19.47
N LEU A 102 8.54 8.74 -19.62
CA LEU A 102 8.24 7.45 -19.01
C LEU A 102 9.19 6.35 -19.49
N TRP A 103 9.53 6.33 -20.79
CA TRP A 103 10.49 5.37 -21.33
C TRP A 103 11.90 5.55 -20.73
N ARG A 104 12.36 6.79 -20.55
CA ARG A 104 13.63 7.09 -19.88
C ARG A 104 13.61 6.65 -18.42
N LEU A 105 12.56 6.99 -17.68
CA LEU A 105 12.37 6.56 -16.30
C LEU A 105 12.44 5.03 -16.18
N GLU A 106 11.70 4.31 -17.02
CA GLU A 106 11.69 2.85 -17.02
C GLU A 106 13.05 2.23 -17.42
N LYS A 107 13.85 2.94 -18.22
CA LYS A 107 15.19 2.50 -18.63
C LYS A 107 16.22 2.73 -17.53
N GLU A 108 16.18 3.89 -16.88
CA GLU A 108 17.06 4.27 -15.77
C GLU A 108 16.78 3.42 -14.53
N HIS A 109 15.51 3.19 -14.22
CA HIS A 109 15.05 2.44 -13.05
C HIS A 109 14.57 1.03 -13.43
N ARG A 110 15.33 0.32 -14.26
CA ARG A 110 14.93 -0.99 -14.82
C ARG A 110 14.55 -2.01 -13.75
N GLU A 111 15.27 -2.02 -12.63
CA GLU A 111 15.01 -2.95 -11.52
C GLU A 111 13.81 -2.55 -10.66
N SER A 112 13.40 -1.28 -10.71
CA SER A 112 12.34 -0.71 -9.87
C SER A 112 10.96 -0.82 -10.50
N ARG A 113 10.86 -1.28 -11.77
CA ARG A 113 9.57 -1.46 -12.47
C ARG A 113 8.57 -2.31 -11.68
N ILE A 114 9.06 -3.33 -10.97
CA ILE A 114 8.20 -4.18 -10.13
C ILE A 114 7.61 -3.40 -8.94
N LEU A 115 8.34 -2.40 -8.41
CA LEU A 115 7.89 -1.58 -7.30
C LEU A 115 6.65 -0.76 -7.68
N GLY A 116 6.59 -0.24 -8.91
CA GLY A 116 5.43 0.49 -9.41
C GLY A 116 4.17 -0.38 -9.46
N ILE A 117 4.32 -1.66 -9.85
CA ILE A 117 3.21 -2.62 -9.88
C ILE A 117 2.75 -2.95 -8.46
N LEU A 118 3.67 -3.22 -7.53
CA LEU A 118 3.34 -3.55 -6.13
C LEU A 118 2.74 -2.36 -5.39
N ALA A 119 3.28 -1.16 -5.58
CA ALA A 119 2.77 0.08 -5.01
C ALA A 119 1.31 0.35 -5.41
N LEU A 120 0.92 0.01 -6.65
CA LEU A 120 -0.47 0.12 -7.10
C LEU A 120 -1.42 -0.76 -6.28
N TYR A 121 -0.99 -1.92 -5.77
CA TYR A 121 -1.84 -2.76 -4.91
C TYR A 121 -2.07 -2.17 -3.51
N TRP A 122 -1.14 -1.36 -3.03
CA TRP A 122 -1.23 -0.64 -1.76
C TRP A 122 -1.90 0.74 -1.88
N THR A 123 -2.19 1.18 -3.10
CA THR A 123 -2.83 2.46 -3.39
C THR A 123 -4.32 2.39 -3.04
N ASP A 124 -4.67 2.82 -1.83
CA ASP A 124 -6.02 2.77 -1.25
C ASP A 124 -6.63 4.15 -0.97
N GLY A 125 -5.89 5.24 -1.21
CA GLY A 125 -6.33 6.60 -0.90
C GLY A 125 -6.25 6.96 0.58
N ARG A 126 -5.61 6.15 1.42
CA ARG A 126 -5.37 6.43 2.84
C ARG A 126 -3.88 6.62 3.13
N ARG A 127 -3.04 5.77 2.53
CA ARG A 127 -1.58 5.79 2.73
C ARG A 127 -0.91 6.80 1.80
N SER A 128 0.10 7.48 2.33
CA SER A 128 1.04 8.28 1.56
C SER A 128 1.94 7.40 0.70
N LEU A 129 2.58 8.00 -0.31
CA LEU A 129 3.51 7.28 -1.18
C LEU A 129 4.74 6.80 -0.41
N SER A 130 5.17 7.51 0.63
CA SER A 130 6.25 7.06 1.54
C SER A 130 5.86 5.80 2.30
N GLU A 131 4.65 5.75 2.87
CA GLU A 131 4.15 4.55 3.58
C GLU A 131 3.97 3.37 2.62
N ILE A 132 3.51 3.63 1.40
CA ILE A 132 3.44 2.61 0.35
C ILE A 132 4.83 2.09 0.01
N ALA A 133 5.83 2.97 -0.11
CA ALA A 133 7.21 2.58 -0.37
C ALA A 133 7.78 1.70 0.76
N ASP A 134 7.45 1.98 2.03
CA ASP A 134 7.83 1.14 3.17
C ASP A 134 7.23 -0.28 3.06
N LEU A 135 5.96 -0.39 2.68
CA LEU A 135 5.31 -1.69 2.50
C LEU A 135 5.94 -2.48 1.33
N VAL A 136 6.22 -1.82 0.21
CA VAL A 136 6.87 -2.46 -0.94
C VAL A 136 8.31 -2.85 -0.61
N GLU A 137 9.03 -2.05 0.17
CA GLU A 137 10.37 -2.36 0.67
C GLU A 137 10.34 -3.61 1.56
N LEU A 138 9.34 -3.76 2.43
CA LEU A 138 9.15 -4.98 3.23
C LEU A 138 8.87 -6.23 2.38
N GLU A 139 8.17 -6.07 1.25
CA GLU A 139 7.86 -7.20 0.35
C GLU A 139 9.05 -7.62 -0.52
N THR A 140 9.87 -6.65 -0.95
CA THR A 140 10.87 -6.87 -2.01
C THR A 140 12.32 -6.69 -1.56
N GLY A 141 12.54 -6.09 -0.40
CA GLY A 141 13.86 -5.62 0.04
C GLY A 141 14.42 -4.46 -0.78
N LYS A 142 13.64 -3.88 -1.70
CA LYS A 142 14.06 -2.81 -2.61
C LYS A 142 13.24 -1.54 -2.37
N ARG A 143 13.89 -0.39 -2.48
CA ARG A 143 13.28 0.93 -2.36
C ARG A 143 13.79 1.87 -3.44
N ASP A 144 12.88 2.58 -4.09
CA ASP A 144 13.20 3.60 -5.08
C ASP A 144 12.13 4.69 -5.09
N ILE A 145 12.29 5.67 -4.20
CA ILE A 145 11.27 6.69 -3.97
C ILE A 145 11.12 7.63 -5.18
N ASN A 146 12.24 7.94 -5.86
CA ASN A 146 12.25 8.79 -7.05
C ASN A 146 11.46 8.14 -8.18
N TYR A 147 11.72 6.84 -8.43
CA TYR A 147 10.93 6.09 -9.39
C TYR A 147 9.43 6.11 -9.06
N LEU A 148 9.06 5.88 -7.80
CA LEU A 148 7.66 5.87 -7.40
C LEU A 148 7.00 7.24 -7.57
N LEU A 149 7.68 8.33 -7.21
CA LEU A 149 7.16 9.69 -7.37
C LEU A 149 6.86 10.02 -8.84
N GLU A 150 7.81 9.77 -9.73
CA GLU A 150 7.64 10.04 -11.15
C GLU A 150 6.61 9.10 -11.78
N TYR A 151 6.67 7.81 -11.45
CA TYR A 151 5.73 6.81 -11.96
C TYR A 151 4.29 7.12 -11.56
N PHE A 152 4.05 7.47 -10.30
CA PHE A 152 2.72 7.88 -9.84
C PHE A 152 2.26 9.20 -10.49
N GLY A 153 3.19 10.12 -10.79
CA GLY A 153 2.90 11.28 -11.62
C GLY A 153 2.39 10.91 -13.01
N PHE A 154 3.02 9.94 -13.69
CA PHE A 154 2.53 9.44 -14.98
C PHE A 154 1.17 8.74 -14.86
N LEU A 155 0.93 7.97 -13.78
CA LEU A 155 -0.36 7.33 -13.53
C LEU A 155 -1.48 8.35 -13.31
N GLU A 156 -1.20 9.47 -12.62
CA GLU A 156 -2.13 10.58 -12.44
C GLU A 156 -2.46 11.22 -13.80
N LYS A 157 -1.45 11.52 -14.62
CA LYS A 157 -1.63 12.05 -15.99
C LYS A 157 -2.43 11.12 -16.90
N MET A 158 -2.28 9.80 -16.76
CA MET A 158 -3.09 8.82 -17.48
C MET A 158 -4.55 8.74 -16.99
N GLY A 159 -4.86 9.33 -15.84
CA GLY A 159 -6.16 9.24 -15.18
C GLY A 159 -6.43 7.85 -14.60
N LEU A 160 -5.38 7.16 -14.15
CA LEU A 160 -5.49 5.85 -13.48
C LEU A 160 -5.60 5.98 -11.96
N ILE A 161 -5.01 7.04 -11.42
CA ILE A 161 -5.05 7.40 -10.01
C ILE A 161 -5.34 8.89 -9.85
N GLN A 162 -5.72 9.30 -8.65
CA GLN A 162 -5.76 10.69 -8.19
C GLN A 162 -4.76 10.83 -7.04
N ILE A 163 -4.01 11.93 -6.99
CA ILE A 163 -3.09 12.18 -5.89
C ILE A 163 -3.58 13.39 -5.09
N GLU A 164 -4.01 13.13 -3.86
CA GLU A 164 -4.22 14.19 -2.87
C GLU A 164 -2.86 14.65 -2.34
N ARG A 165 -2.65 15.96 -2.26
CA ARG A 165 -1.41 16.56 -1.77
C ARG A 165 -1.70 17.25 -0.43
N ARG A 166 -1.17 16.70 0.66
CA ARG A 166 -1.24 17.32 1.98
C ARG A 166 -0.25 18.49 2.08
N PRO A 167 -0.62 19.56 2.80
CA PRO A 167 0.27 20.72 3.02
C PRO A 167 1.58 20.32 3.71
#